data_AF-A0A7C1DP43-F1
#
_entry.id   AF-A0A7C1DP43-F1
#
_cell.length_a   1.000
_cell.length_b   1.000
_cell.length_c   1.000
_cell.angle_alpha   90.00
_cell.angle_beta   90.00
_cell.angle_gamma   90.00
#
_symmetry.space_group_name_H-M   'P 1'
#
loop_
_entity.id
_entity.type
_entity.pdbx_description
1 polymer ?
#
loop_
_entity_poly.entity_id
_entity_poly.type
_entity_poly.pdbx_seq_one_letter_code
_entity_poly.pdbx_strand_id
1 'polypeptide(L)' 'MAKKVWGGRFREEVDGLVDRFNSSINFDKLLYSEDIEGSVAHCRMLAAQGIIGEEEASRIVEALGAVRRE' A
#
# COMPACT_ATOMS: atom_id res chain seq x y z
N MET A 1 4.59 -8.48 -16.60
CA MET A 1 4.73 -7.51 -15.50
C MET A 1 5.30 -8.27 -14.31
N ALA A 2 6.30 -7.73 -13.61
CA ALA A 2 6.78 -8.36 -12.38
C ALA A 2 5.61 -8.43 -11.39
N LYS A 3 5.33 -9.63 -10.85
CA LYS A 3 4.17 -9.87 -9.96
C LYS A 3 4.29 -9.10 -8.63
N LYS A 4 5.47 -8.56 -8.32
CA LYS A 4 5.80 -7.81 -7.11
C LYS A 4 6.42 -6.47 -7.50
N VAL A 5 5.86 -5.38 -6.97
CA VAL A 5 6.32 -4.00 -7.23
C VAL A 5 7.71 -3.69 -6.65
N TRP A 6 8.22 -4.53 -5.74
CA TRP A 6 9.55 -4.41 -5.12
C TRP A 6 10.61 -5.38 -5.69
N GLY A 7 10.33 -6.10 -6.79
CA GLY A 7 11.23 -7.11 -7.36
C GLY A 7 12.56 -6.57 -7.93
N GLY A 8 12.77 -5.26 -7.92
CA GLY A 8 14.02 -4.64 -8.36
C GLY A 8 14.31 -4.82 -9.85
N ARG A 9 15.59 -5.05 -10.19
CA ARG A 9 16.08 -5.16 -11.59
C ARG A 9 16.19 -6.60 -12.09
N PHE A 10 15.71 -7.58 -11.33
CA PHE A 10 15.83 -8.99 -11.71
C PHE A 10 14.80 -9.35 -12.79
N ARG A 11 15.24 -10.14 -13.77
CA ARG A 11 14.37 -10.65 -14.86
C ARG A 11 13.67 -11.95 -14.48
N GLU A 12 14.23 -12.67 -13.52
CA GLU A 12 13.75 -13.95 -13.01
C GLU A 12 12.96 -13.76 -11.71
N GLU A 13 12.17 -14.75 -11.35
CA GLU A 13 11.44 -14.72 -10.08
C GLU A 13 12.40 -14.85 -8.90
N VAL A 14 12.07 -14.19 -7.79
CA VAL A 14 12.81 -14.30 -6.54
C VAL A 14 12.67 -15.73 -6.02
N ASP A 15 13.79 -16.34 -5.62
CA ASP A 15 13.80 -17.64 -4.99
C ASP A 15 12.84 -17.68 -3.79
N GLY A 16 12.06 -18.76 -3.66
CA GLY A 16 11.02 -18.87 -2.63
C GLY A 16 11.56 -18.84 -1.20
N LEU A 17 12.81 -19.25 -0.96
CA LEU A 17 13.45 -19.11 0.34
C LEU A 17 13.76 -17.64 0.64
N VAL A 18 14.30 -16.92 -0.34
CA VAL A 18 14.64 -15.50 -0.21
C VAL A 18 13.37 -14.68 0.02
N ASP A 19 12.27 -15.01 -0.64
CA ASP A 19 10.99 -14.34 -0.45
C ASP A 19 10.43 -14.52 0.97
N ARG A 20 10.42 -15.76 1.47
CA ARG A 20 9.98 -16.06 2.85
C ARG A 20 10.88 -15.40 3.90
N PHE A 21 12.18 -15.37 3.65
CA PHE A 21 13.14 -14.74 4.56
C PHE A 21 12.96 -13.22 4.64
N ASN A 22 12.66 -12.55 3.51
CA ASN A 22 12.49 -11.10 3.47
C ASN A 22 11.07 -10.63 3.84
N SER A 23 10.07 -11.52 3.85
CA SER A 23 8.69 -11.14 4.14
C SER A 23 8.50 -10.76 5.62
N SER A 24 8.00 -9.55 5.85
CA SER A 24 7.68 -9.03 7.18
C SER A 24 6.21 -9.18 7.59
N ILE A 25 5.36 -9.70 6.70
CA ILE A 25 3.90 -9.72 6.87
C ILE A 25 3.42 -10.44 8.14
N ASN A 26 4.20 -11.41 8.61
CA ASN A 26 3.87 -12.18 9.81
C ASN A 26 3.83 -11.29 11.07
N PHE A 27 4.53 -10.16 11.09
CA PHE A 27 4.58 -9.24 12.22
C PHE A 27 4.13 -7.81 11.90
N ASP A 28 4.40 -7.28 10.70
CA ASP A 28 4.05 -5.90 10.36
C ASP A 28 2.55 -5.68 10.12
N LYS A 29 1.77 -6.74 9.89
CA LYS A 29 0.30 -6.68 9.75
C LYS A 29 -0.40 -6.01 10.94
N LEU A 30 0.25 -5.96 12.10
CA LEU A 30 -0.24 -5.24 13.27
C LEU A 30 -0.32 -3.73 13.05
N LEU A 31 0.45 -3.20 12.10
CA LEU A 31 0.53 -1.78 11.75
C LEU A 31 -0.49 -1.37 10.67
N TYR A 32 -1.39 -2.28 10.27
CA TYR A 32 -2.31 -2.02 9.15
C TYR A 32 -3.23 -0.82 9.42
N SER A 33 -3.66 -0.64 10.68
CA SER A 33 -4.51 0.50 11.07
C SER A 33 -3.80 1.83 10.82
N GLU A 34 -2.55 1.92 11.24
CA GLU A 34 -1.68 3.07 11.14
C GLU A 34 -1.30 3.36 9.68
N ASP A 35 -1.05 2.32 8.87
CA ASP A 35 -0.80 2.45 7.44
C ASP A 35 -2.02 3.03 6.71
N ILE A 36 -3.24 2.60 7.07
CA ILE A 36 -4.47 3.18 6.53
C ILE A 36 -4.63 4.64 6.98
N GLU A 37 -4.31 4.99 8.22
CA GLU A 37 -4.37 6.38 8.68
C GLU A 37 -3.38 7.29 7.94
N GLY A 38 -2.14 6.83 7.78
CA GLY A 38 -1.11 7.49 6.99
C GLY A 38 -1.55 7.66 5.54
N SER A 39 -2.14 6.62 4.95
CA SER A 39 -2.66 6.64 3.57
C SER A 39 -3.81 7.64 3.40
N VAL A 40 -4.75 7.73 4.34
CA VAL A 40 -5.83 8.74 4.32
C VAL A 40 -5.26 10.15 4.41
N ALA A 41 -4.30 10.39 5.31
CA ALA A 41 -3.64 11.69 5.45
C ALA A 41 -2.90 12.08 4.16
N HIS A 42 -2.16 11.14 3.57
CA HIS A 42 -1.43 11.34 2.32
C HIS A 42 -2.39 11.65 1.17
N CYS A 43 -3.48 10.90 1.04
CA CYS A 43 -4.49 11.11 0.00
C CYS A 43 -5.14 12.51 0.08
N ARG A 44 -5.51 12.96 1.27
CA ARG A 44 -6.02 14.32 1.49
C ARG A 44 -5.00 15.39 1.14
N MET A 45 -3.74 15.17 1.50
CA MET A 45 -2.65 16.08 1.14
C MET A 45 -2.47 16.16 -0.38
N LEU A 46 -2.50 15.03 -1.09
CA LEU A 46 -2.40 15.01 -2.56
C LEU A 46 -3.52 15.80 -3.23
N ALA A 47 -4.76 15.71 -2.74
CA ALA A 47 -5.88 16.52 -3.22
C ALA A 47 -5.67 18.01 -2.94
N ALA A 48 -5.23 18.36 -1.72
CA ALA A 48 -4.93 19.75 -1.36
C ALA A 48 -3.81 20.38 -2.22
N GLN A 49 -2.87 19.56 -2.73
CA GLN A 49 -1.84 20.01 -3.67
C GLN A 49 -2.29 19.99 -5.15
N GLY A 50 -3.51 19.53 -5.43
CA GLY A 50 -4.03 19.41 -6.79
C GLY A 50 -3.37 18.30 -7.61
N ILE A 51 -2.71 17.32 -6.96
CA ILE A 51 -2.08 16.17 -7.64
C ILE A 51 -3.14 15.15 -8.05
N ILE A 52 -4.17 14.98 -7.21
CA ILE A 52 -5.38 14.21 -7.52
C ILE A 52 -6.61 15.09 -7.28
N GLY A 53 -7.75 14.73 -7.87
CA GLY A 53 -9.01 15.45 -7.63
C GLY A 53 -9.62 15.13 -6.27
N GLU A 54 -10.43 16.04 -5.72
CA GLU A 54 -11.16 15.84 -4.45
C GLU A 54 -12.11 14.62 -4.51
N GLU A 55 -12.76 14.41 -5.64
CA GLU A 55 -13.62 13.23 -5.87
C GLU A 55 -12.81 11.93 -5.89
N GLU A 56 -11.61 11.97 -6.48
CA GLU A 56 -10.71 10.82 -6.49
C GLU A 56 -10.20 10.50 -5.09
N ALA A 57 -9.77 11.53 -4.34
CA ALA A 57 -9.35 11.37 -2.97
C ALA A 57 -10.47 10.83 -2.08
N SER A 58 -11.70 11.32 -2.24
CA SER A 58 -12.86 10.83 -1.50
C SER A 58 -13.13 9.34 -1.75
N ARG A 59 -13.05 8.89 -3.01
CA ARG A 59 -13.19 7.46 -3.36
C ARG A 59 -12.08 6.59 -2.75
N ILE A 60 -10.83 7.06 -2.77
CA ILE A 60 -9.71 6.34 -2.15
C ILE A 60 -9.90 6.23 -0.64
N VAL A 61 -10.28 7.32 0.04
CA VAL A 61 -10.52 7.33 1.49
C VAL A 61 -11.68 6.41 1.86
N GLU A 62 -12.75 6.37 1.07
CA GLU A 62 -13.87 5.44 1.28
C GLU A 62 -13.42 3.98 1.16
N ALA A 63 -12.66 3.66 0.10
CA ALA A 63 -12.12 2.31 -0.12
C ALA A 63 -11.16 1.88 1.01
N LEU A 64 -10.29 2.77 1.46
CA LEU A 64 -9.42 2.55 2.62
C LEU A 64 -10.22 2.28 3.90
N GLY A 65 -11.36 2.96 4.06
CA GLY A 65 -12.31 2.69 5.13
C GLY A 65 -12.96 1.31 5.05
N ALA A 66 -13.21 0.79 3.84
CA ALA A 66 -13.68 -0.57 3.63
C ALA A 66 -12.60 -1.60 4.02
N VAL A 67 -11.36 -1.43 3.55
CA VAL A 67 -10.22 -2.31 3.87
C VAL A 67 -10.00 -2.40 5.37
N ARG A 68 -10.16 -1.29 6.12
CA ARG A 68 -10.01 -1.30 7.58
C ARG A 68 -11.00 -2.22 8.31
N ARG A 69 -12.17 -2.48 7.71
CA ARG A 69 -13.26 -3.25 8.31
C ARG A 69 -13.24 -4.74 7.96
N GLU A 70 -12.44 -5.13 6.97
CA GLU A 70 -12.22 -6.54 6.60
C GLU A 70 -11.31 -7.23 7.62
#